data_AF-A0A9D6M7B2-F1
#
_entry.id   AF-A0A9D6M7B2-F1
#
_cell.length_a   1.000
_cell.length_b   1.000
_cell.length_c   1.000
_cell.angle_alpha   90.00
_cell.angle_beta   90.00
_cell.angle_gamma   90.00
#
_symmetry.space_group_name_H-M   'P 1'
#
loop_
_entity.id
_entity.type
_entity.pdbx_description
1 polymer ?
#
loop_
_entity_poly.entity_id
_entity_poly.type
_entity_poly.pdbx_seq_one_letter_code
_entity_poly.pdbx_strand_id
1 'polypeptide(L)'
;MSISIREGWTVVHGMLFGAAFLLAFAGGLAGLYSLRPEWVTVEGIKERMFRLKAGLWGMALIAWATVISGTYIVYPWYRAKDPTSPRSILLADPSTAAWHTLGMEWKEHVGWLAPIAATVVAFAVTYYGPTLSKKLGERRALLAFYMISFIAAATAGVFGAFINKVAPIR
;
A
#
# COMPACT_ATOMS: atom_id res chain seq x y z
N MET A 1 -11.63 27.75 8.49
CA MET A 1 -10.33 27.04 8.35
C MET A 1 -10.08 26.82 6.87
N SER A 2 -8.91 27.23 6.36
CA SER A 2 -8.47 26.94 4.99
C SER A 2 -7.39 25.85 5.05
N ILE A 3 -7.51 24.82 4.20
CA ILE A 3 -6.51 23.75 4.05
C ILE A 3 -5.60 24.13 2.87
N SER A 4 -4.29 24.13 3.07
CA SER A 4 -3.34 24.34 1.97
C SER A 4 -3.36 23.17 0.99
N ILE A 5 -2.90 23.40 -0.24
CA ILE A 5 -2.79 22.31 -1.23
C ILE A 5 -1.91 21.16 -0.73
N ARG A 6 -0.85 21.46 0.04
CA ARG A 6 0.09 20.47 0.57
C ARG A 6 -0.55 19.60 1.66
N GLU A 7 -1.28 20.23 2.56
CA GLU A 7 -2.05 19.53 3.60
C GLU A 7 -3.14 18.66 2.98
N GLY A 8 -3.90 19.20 2.02
CA GLY A 8 -4.94 18.47 1.30
C GLY A 8 -4.39 17.22 0.62
N TRP A 9 -3.22 17.33 0.00
CA TRP A 9 -2.57 16.20 -0.64
C TRP A 9 -1.97 15.19 0.33
N THR A 10 -1.49 15.64 1.48
CA THR A 10 -1.06 14.75 2.57
C THR A 10 -2.23 13.92 3.10
N VAL A 11 -3.44 14.50 3.19
CA VAL A 11 -4.66 13.78 3.57
C VAL A 11 -5.08 12.76 2.52
N VAL A 12 -5.12 13.14 1.23
CA VAL A 12 -5.49 12.19 0.17
C VAL A 12 -4.48 11.05 0.09
N HIS A 13 -3.19 11.37 0.05
CA HIS A 13 -2.13 10.36 -0.01
C HIS A 13 -2.14 9.42 1.21
N GLY A 14 -2.15 9.99 2.42
CA GLY A 14 -1.99 9.23 3.65
C GLY A 14 -3.27 8.53 4.12
N MET A 15 -4.40 9.24 4.12
CA MET A 15 -5.66 8.74 4.68
C MET A 15 -6.56 8.12 3.62
N LEU A 16 -6.84 8.81 2.51
CA LEU A 16 -7.78 8.30 1.50
C LEU A 16 -7.23 7.04 0.83
N PHE A 17 -6.02 7.10 0.29
CA PHE A 17 -5.42 5.91 -0.33
C PHE A 17 -5.12 4.82 0.70
N GLY A 18 -4.64 5.19 1.89
CA GLY A 18 -4.41 4.23 2.99
C GLY A 18 -5.67 3.47 3.38
N ALA A 19 -6.78 4.16 3.63
CA ALA A 19 -8.06 3.52 3.99
C ALA A 19 -8.61 2.65 2.86
N ALA A 20 -8.54 3.14 1.61
CA ALA A 20 -8.96 2.37 0.45
C ALA A 20 -8.12 1.10 0.25
N PHE A 21 -6.80 1.19 0.48
CA PHE A 21 -5.90 0.05 0.45
C PHE A 21 -6.24 -0.98 1.53
N LEU A 22 -6.49 -0.55 2.77
CA LEU A 22 -6.87 -1.46 3.87
C LEU A 22 -8.20 -2.20 3.57
N LEU A 23 -9.19 -1.49 3.04
CA LEU A 23 -10.46 -2.08 2.64
C LEU A 23 -10.28 -3.12 1.53
N ALA A 24 -9.52 -2.75 0.49
CA ALA A 24 -9.24 -3.65 -0.63
C ALA A 24 -8.41 -4.87 -0.18
N PHE A 25 -7.46 -4.67 0.73
CA PHE A 25 -6.67 -5.75 1.34
C PHE A 25 -7.54 -6.76 2.07
N ALA A 26 -8.42 -6.29 2.96
CA ALA A 26 -9.30 -7.19 3.72
C ALA A 26 -10.18 -8.03 2.79
N GLY A 27 -10.79 -7.40 1.77
CA GLY A 27 -11.61 -8.08 0.79
C GLY A 27 -10.84 -9.08 -0.07
N GLY A 28 -9.66 -8.70 -0.56
CA GLY A 28 -8.82 -9.58 -1.37
C GLY A 28 -8.20 -10.73 -0.58
N LEU A 29 -7.83 -10.52 0.69
CA LEU A 29 -7.34 -11.60 1.57
C LEU A 29 -8.42 -12.64 1.80
N ALA A 30 -9.63 -12.17 2.16
CA ALA A 30 -10.78 -13.05 2.33
C ALA A 30 -11.10 -13.82 1.04
N GLY A 31 -11.05 -13.14 -0.11
CA GLY A 31 -11.29 -13.76 -1.41
C GLY A 31 -10.22 -14.77 -1.85
N LEU A 32 -8.93 -14.48 -1.65
CA LEU A 32 -7.82 -15.39 -1.96
C LEU A 32 -7.83 -16.63 -1.06
N TYR A 33 -7.97 -16.43 0.25
CA TYR A 33 -7.93 -17.50 1.24
C TYR A 33 -9.03 -18.54 1.04
N SER A 34 -10.16 -18.08 0.51
CA SER A 34 -11.38 -18.85 0.34
C SER A 34 -11.55 -19.50 -1.04
N LEU A 35 -10.52 -19.42 -1.91
CA LEU A 35 -10.42 -20.21 -3.15
C LEU A 35 -10.12 -21.70 -2.85
N ARG A 36 -10.79 -22.27 -1.85
CA ARG A 36 -10.64 -23.67 -1.40
C ARG A 36 -11.75 -24.52 -2.01
N PRO A 37 -11.43 -25.58 -2.78
CA PRO A 37 -12.44 -26.39 -3.47
C PRO A 37 -13.52 -26.95 -2.53
N GLU A 38 -13.17 -27.18 -1.27
CA GLU A 38 -14.06 -27.72 -0.24
C GLU A 38 -15.18 -26.74 0.16
N TRP A 39 -15.05 -25.45 -0.19
CA TRP A 39 -15.90 -24.37 0.30
C TRP A 39 -16.72 -23.67 -0.81
N VAL A 40 -16.63 -24.11 -2.08
CA VAL A 40 -17.24 -23.35 -3.18
C VAL A 40 -17.81 -24.25 -4.28
N THR A 41 -19.05 -23.96 -4.71
CA THR A 41 -19.67 -24.54 -5.92
C THR A 41 -19.10 -23.92 -7.20
N VAL A 42 -19.30 -24.57 -8.36
CA VAL A 42 -18.77 -24.10 -9.65
C VAL A 42 -19.31 -22.71 -10.02
N GLU A 43 -20.61 -22.48 -9.82
CA GLU A 43 -21.28 -21.19 -10.05
C GLU A 43 -20.76 -20.12 -9.08
N GLY A 44 -20.58 -20.47 -7.80
CA GLY A 44 -20.02 -19.59 -6.80
C GLY A 44 -18.57 -19.17 -7.10
N ILE A 45 -17.77 -20.04 -7.71
CA ILE A 45 -16.40 -19.71 -8.14
C ILE A 45 -16.41 -18.62 -9.22
N LYS A 46 -17.33 -18.69 -10.20
CA LYS A 46 -17.36 -17.73 -11.33
C LYS A 46 -17.67 -16.31 -10.86
N GLU A 47 -18.73 -16.15 -10.05
CA GLU A 47 -19.15 -14.85 -9.52
C GLU A 47 -18.11 -14.26 -8.56
N ARG A 48 -17.53 -15.10 -7.68
CA ARG A 48 -16.47 -14.68 -6.77
C ARG A 48 -15.18 -14.28 -7.49
N MET A 49 -14.85 -14.95 -8.58
CA MET A 49 -13.62 -14.69 -9.33
C MET A 49 -13.62 -13.29 -9.95
N PHE A 50 -14.76 -12.81 -10.47
CA PHE A 50 -14.85 -11.45 -11.00
C PHE A 50 -14.58 -10.40 -9.91
N ARG A 51 -15.28 -10.50 -8.78
CA ARG A 51 -15.11 -9.58 -7.64
C ARG A 51 -13.69 -9.62 -7.08
N LEU A 52 -13.10 -10.81 -6.99
CA LEU A 52 -11.72 -10.98 -6.54
C LEU A 52 -10.73 -10.27 -7.49
N LYS A 53 -10.86 -10.48 -8.80
CA LYS A 53 -10.00 -9.80 -9.79
C LYS A 53 -10.16 -8.27 -9.70
N ALA A 54 -11.39 -7.77 -9.65
CA ALA A 54 -11.66 -6.35 -9.52
C ALA A 54 -11.05 -5.77 -8.23
N GLY A 55 -11.21 -6.45 -7.10
CA GLY A 55 -10.62 -6.03 -5.82
C GLY A 55 -9.09 -6.03 -5.82
N LEU A 56 -8.45 -7.05 -6.38
CA LEU A 56 -7.00 -7.15 -6.44
C LEU A 56 -6.39 -6.08 -7.38
N TRP A 57 -6.98 -5.86 -8.55
CA TRP A 57 -6.54 -4.79 -9.44
C TRP A 57 -6.81 -3.41 -8.83
N GLY A 58 -7.95 -3.21 -8.19
CA GLY A 58 -8.25 -1.97 -7.46
C GLY A 58 -7.19 -1.69 -6.37
N MET A 59 -6.85 -2.69 -5.57
CA MET A 59 -5.79 -2.57 -4.55
C MET A 59 -4.43 -2.23 -5.18
N ALA A 60 -4.05 -2.91 -6.26
CA ALA A 60 -2.78 -2.65 -6.94
C ALA A 60 -2.72 -1.21 -7.48
N LEU A 61 -3.80 -0.72 -8.10
CA LEU A 61 -3.89 0.65 -8.61
C LEU A 61 -3.80 1.68 -7.47
N ILE A 62 -4.48 1.45 -6.34
CA ILE A 62 -4.41 2.32 -5.16
C ILE A 62 -2.99 2.34 -4.59
N ALA A 63 -2.33 1.18 -4.50
CA ALA A 63 -0.95 1.09 -4.03
C ALA A 63 0.02 1.86 -4.95
N TRP A 64 -0.15 1.74 -6.27
CA TRP A 64 0.62 2.51 -7.25
C TRP A 64 0.38 4.01 -7.11
N ALA A 65 -0.90 4.43 -7.02
CA ALA A 65 -1.26 5.83 -6.81
C ALA A 65 -0.64 6.39 -5.53
N THR A 66 -0.60 5.59 -4.45
CA THR A 66 0.05 5.95 -3.19
C THR A 66 1.53 6.18 -3.41
N VAL A 67 2.28 5.21 -3.93
CA VAL A 67 3.74 5.32 -4.06
C VAL A 67 4.15 6.41 -5.04
N ILE A 68 3.43 6.58 -6.16
CA ILE A 68 3.69 7.64 -7.15
C ILE A 68 3.42 9.02 -6.55
N SER A 69 2.25 9.24 -5.93
CA SER A 69 1.93 10.53 -5.31
C SER A 69 2.88 10.86 -4.15
N GLY A 70 3.28 9.86 -3.37
CA GLY A 70 4.27 9.99 -2.32
C GLY A 70 5.62 10.44 -2.85
N THR A 71 6.11 9.76 -3.89
CA THR A 71 7.46 10.00 -4.45
C THR A 71 7.56 11.31 -5.24
N TYR A 72 6.54 11.63 -6.03
CA TYR A 72 6.65 12.73 -6.99
C TYR A 72 5.95 14.01 -6.56
N ILE A 73 5.13 13.96 -5.49
CA ILE A 73 4.39 15.13 -5.04
C ILE A 73 4.69 15.46 -3.58
N VAL A 74 4.51 14.50 -2.68
CA VAL A 74 4.72 14.72 -1.23
C VAL A 74 6.22 14.84 -0.89
N TYR A 75 7.04 13.97 -1.47
CA TYR A 75 8.46 13.86 -1.15
C TYR A 75 9.31 15.09 -1.54
N PRO A 76 9.09 15.76 -2.69
CA PRO A 76 9.76 17.03 -2.98
C PRO A 76 9.56 18.10 -1.90
N TRP A 77 8.35 18.19 -1.32
CA TRP A 77 8.08 19.13 -0.22
C TRP A 77 8.77 18.70 1.07
N TYR A 78 8.81 17.40 1.35
CA TYR A 78 9.54 16.84 2.48
C TYR A 78 11.04 17.15 2.44
N ARG A 79 11.68 17.05 1.26
CA ARG A 79 13.13 17.28 1.05
C ARG A 79 13.49 18.69 0.57
N ALA A 80 12.58 19.65 0.65
CA ALA A 80 12.89 21.03 0.25
C ALA A 80 14.15 21.54 0.97
N LYS A 81 15.03 22.26 0.25
CA LYS A 81 16.27 22.83 0.79
C LYS A 81 15.98 24.09 1.60
N ASP A 82 15.20 23.93 2.65
CA ASP A 82 14.74 24.99 3.53
C ASP A 82 14.81 24.51 5.00
N PRO A 83 15.18 25.39 5.96
CA PRO A 83 15.26 25.02 7.38
C PRO A 83 13.93 24.56 7.98
N THR A 84 12.80 24.99 7.41
CA THR A 84 11.45 24.62 7.86
C THR A 84 10.90 23.38 7.16
N SER A 85 11.65 22.78 6.22
CA SER A 85 11.24 21.52 5.61
C SER A 85 11.17 20.40 6.66
N PRO A 86 10.27 19.42 6.49
CA PRO A 86 10.19 18.29 7.42
C PRO A 86 11.52 17.54 7.60
N ARG A 87 12.29 17.36 6.53
CA ARG A 87 13.62 16.72 6.63
C ARG A 87 14.56 17.53 7.53
N SER A 88 14.64 18.85 7.33
CA SER A 88 15.51 19.72 8.13
C SER A 88 15.10 19.70 9.60
N ILE A 89 13.80 19.76 9.88
CA ILE A 89 13.26 19.70 11.26
C ILE A 89 13.67 18.38 11.94
N LEU A 90 13.49 17.24 11.27
CA LEU A 90 13.82 15.93 11.84
C LEU A 90 15.33 15.74 12.10
N LEU A 91 16.18 16.33 11.26
CA LEU A 91 17.63 16.21 11.39
C LEU A 91 18.24 17.22 12.35
N ALA A 92 17.51 18.26 12.74
CA ALA A 92 17.97 19.27 13.69
C ALA A 92 18.03 18.75 15.14
N ASP A 93 17.22 17.75 15.49
CA ASP A 93 17.19 17.13 16.80
C ASP A 93 17.55 15.63 16.71
N PRO A 94 18.65 15.18 17.36
CA PRO A 94 19.04 13.77 17.39
C PRO A 94 17.93 12.81 17.84
N SER A 95 17.01 13.25 18.70
CA SER A 95 15.89 12.43 19.18
C SER A 95 14.85 12.11 18.09
N THR A 96 14.83 12.89 17.00
CA THR A 96 13.89 12.72 15.88
C THR A 96 14.57 12.28 14.57
N ALA A 97 15.91 12.27 14.52
CA ALA A 97 16.69 11.96 13.32
C ALA A 97 16.37 10.57 12.74
N ALA A 98 16.07 9.58 13.59
CA ALA A 98 15.71 8.22 13.18
C ALA A 98 14.47 8.16 12.27
N TRP A 99 13.55 9.11 12.40
CA TRP A 99 12.39 9.20 11.51
C TRP A 99 12.80 9.46 10.05
N HIS A 100 13.89 10.19 9.83
CA HIS A 100 14.47 10.36 8.50
C HIS A 100 15.36 9.16 8.14
N THR A 101 16.38 8.88 8.94
CA THR A 101 17.45 7.92 8.57
C THR A 101 17.00 6.48 8.48
N LEU A 102 15.89 6.11 9.13
CA LEU A 102 15.26 4.80 9.03
C LEU A 102 13.87 4.89 8.41
N GLY A 103 12.99 5.74 8.97
CA GLY A 103 11.58 5.79 8.57
C GLY A 103 11.38 6.21 7.11
N MET A 104 12.06 7.27 6.67
CA MET A 104 12.01 7.69 5.27
C MET A 104 12.77 6.76 4.34
N GLU A 105 13.95 6.29 4.72
CA GLU A 105 14.69 5.31 3.90
C GLU A 105 13.86 4.04 3.65
N TRP A 106 13.14 3.53 4.66
CA TRP A 106 12.19 2.44 4.47
C TRP A 106 11.12 2.78 3.43
N LYS A 107 10.50 3.96 3.54
CA LYS A 107 9.45 4.39 2.61
C LYS A 107 9.97 4.56 1.19
N GLU A 108 11.21 5.05 1.04
CA GLU A 108 11.85 5.29 -0.25
C GLU A 108 12.22 3.97 -0.96
N HIS A 109 12.76 2.98 -0.23
CA HIS A 109 13.26 1.73 -0.85
C HIS A 109 12.26 0.58 -0.79
N VAL A 110 11.66 0.34 0.38
CA VAL A 110 10.79 -0.83 0.64
C VAL A 110 9.35 -0.56 0.24
N GLY A 111 8.89 0.69 0.29
CA GLY A 111 7.53 1.09 -0.06
C GLY A 111 7.09 0.64 -1.46
N TRP A 112 8.02 0.59 -2.42
CA TRP A 112 7.76 0.15 -3.80
C TRP A 112 7.46 -1.34 -3.94
N LEU A 113 7.84 -2.18 -2.96
CA LEU A 113 7.47 -3.59 -2.96
C LEU A 113 5.96 -3.80 -2.83
N ALA A 114 5.25 -2.88 -2.16
CA ALA A 114 3.82 -2.98 -1.96
C ALA A 114 3.03 -3.06 -3.29
N PRO A 115 3.10 -2.05 -4.18
CA PRO A 115 2.39 -2.11 -5.45
C PRO A 115 2.89 -3.23 -6.37
N ILE A 116 4.20 -3.52 -6.40
CA ILE A 116 4.76 -4.58 -7.25
C ILE A 116 4.18 -5.94 -6.85
N ALA A 117 4.24 -6.29 -5.57
CA ALA A 117 3.70 -7.55 -5.07
C ALA A 117 2.17 -7.64 -5.25
N ALA A 118 1.44 -6.53 -5.06
CA ALA A 118 0.00 -6.50 -5.34
C ALA A 118 -0.30 -6.76 -6.83
N THR A 119 0.48 -6.18 -7.75
CA THR A 119 0.35 -6.42 -9.20
C THR A 119 0.64 -7.87 -9.57
N VAL A 120 1.68 -8.49 -9.00
CA VAL A 120 1.97 -9.93 -9.20
C VAL A 120 0.76 -10.79 -8.82
N VAL A 121 0.15 -10.51 -7.67
CA VAL A 121 -1.03 -11.25 -7.19
C VAL A 121 -2.23 -11.02 -8.11
N ALA A 122 -2.53 -9.77 -8.46
CA ALA A 122 -3.63 -9.44 -9.36
C ALA A 122 -3.48 -10.11 -10.73
N PHE A 123 -2.27 -10.08 -11.30
CA PHE A 123 -1.96 -10.73 -12.57
C PHE A 123 -2.13 -12.25 -12.49
N ALA A 124 -1.52 -12.90 -11.49
CA ALA A 124 -1.57 -14.36 -11.38
C ALA A 124 -3.01 -14.87 -11.17
N VAL A 125 -3.82 -14.18 -10.37
CA VAL A 125 -5.26 -14.52 -10.22
C VAL A 125 -6.02 -14.30 -11.53
N THR A 126 -5.71 -13.24 -12.28
CA THR A 126 -6.29 -13.05 -13.62
C THR A 126 -5.93 -14.20 -14.55
N TYR A 127 -4.65 -14.57 -14.59
CA TYR A 127 -4.07 -15.57 -15.48
C TYR A 127 -4.59 -16.97 -15.19
N TYR A 128 -4.48 -17.46 -13.94
CA TYR A 128 -4.95 -18.80 -13.59
C TYR A 128 -6.48 -18.88 -13.47
N GLY A 129 -7.13 -17.77 -13.08
CA GLY A 129 -8.58 -17.71 -12.91
C GLY A 129 -9.11 -18.83 -12.01
N PRO A 130 -10.25 -19.48 -12.36
CA PRO A 130 -10.83 -20.57 -11.57
C PRO A 130 -9.91 -21.76 -11.33
N THR A 131 -8.95 -22.02 -12.22
CA THR A 131 -8.02 -23.17 -12.09
C THR A 131 -7.07 -23.03 -10.91
N LEU A 132 -6.89 -21.80 -10.39
CA LEU A 132 -6.09 -21.52 -9.20
C LEU A 132 -6.57 -22.28 -7.96
N SER A 133 -7.87 -22.60 -7.88
CA SER A 133 -8.44 -23.39 -6.76
C SER A 133 -7.77 -24.76 -6.59
N LYS A 134 -7.29 -25.36 -7.69
CA LYS A 134 -6.64 -26.67 -7.71
C LYS A 134 -5.12 -26.59 -7.50
N LYS A 135 -4.57 -25.38 -7.40
CA LYS A 135 -3.14 -25.08 -7.40
C LYS A 135 -2.70 -24.61 -6.01
N LEU A 136 -2.45 -25.56 -5.10
CA LEU A 136 -2.15 -25.24 -3.70
C LEU A 136 -0.85 -24.45 -3.52
N GLY A 137 0.21 -24.82 -4.23
CA GLY A 137 1.51 -24.14 -4.15
C GLY A 137 1.39 -22.68 -4.58
N GLU A 138 0.75 -22.45 -5.72
CA GLU A 138 0.54 -21.12 -6.27
C GLU A 138 -0.35 -20.28 -5.34
N ARG A 139 -1.45 -20.82 -4.79
CA ARG A 139 -2.27 -20.10 -3.80
C ARG A 139 -1.47 -19.65 -2.58
N ARG A 140 -0.61 -20.53 -2.04
CA ARG A 140 0.25 -20.19 -0.89
C ARG A 140 1.26 -19.11 -1.23
N ALA A 141 1.90 -19.20 -2.41
CA ALA A 141 2.82 -18.17 -2.89
C ALA A 141 2.10 -16.82 -3.05
N LEU A 142 0.91 -16.81 -3.67
CA LEU A 142 0.13 -15.58 -3.85
C LEU A 142 -0.30 -14.97 -2.52
N LEU A 143 -0.70 -15.78 -1.54
CA LEU A 143 -0.97 -15.30 -0.18
C LEU A 143 0.28 -14.67 0.45
N ALA A 144 1.46 -15.28 0.29
CA ALA A 144 2.71 -14.72 0.80
C ALA A 144 3.04 -13.37 0.15
N PHE A 145 2.97 -13.25 -1.19
CA PHE A 145 3.14 -11.97 -1.89
C PHE A 145 2.13 -10.93 -1.44
N TYR A 146 0.88 -11.34 -1.23
CA TYR A 146 -0.18 -10.45 -0.77
C TYR A 146 0.08 -9.91 0.64
N MET A 147 0.58 -10.76 1.55
CA MET A 147 1.01 -10.36 2.88
C MET A 147 2.25 -9.46 2.86
N ILE A 148 3.23 -9.75 1.99
CA ILE A 148 4.40 -8.87 1.79
C ILE A 148 3.96 -7.48 1.35
N SER A 149 3.02 -7.41 0.40
CA SER A 149 2.46 -6.14 -0.06
C SER A 149 1.84 -5.34 1.07
N PHE A 150 1.02 -5.99 1.89
CA PHE A 150 0.38 -5.36 3.05
C PHE A 150 1.38 -4.89 4.10
N ILE A 151 2.34 -5.74 4.50
CA ILE A 151 3.32 -5.39 5.54
C ILE A 151 4.18 -4.21 5.08
N ALA A 152 4.64 -4.22 3.82
CA ALA A 152 5.41 -3.12 3.26
C ALA A 152 4.63 -1.79 3.29
N ALA A 153 3.37 -1.81 2.84
CA ALA A 153 2.49 -0.64 2.85
C ALA A 153 2.13 -0.18 4.26
N ALA A 154 1.81 -1.09 5.17
CA ALA A 154 1.44 -0.79 6.55
C ALA A 154 2.60 -0.13 7.30
N THR A 155 3.81 -0.67 7.18
CA THR A 155 5.01 -0.07 7.78
C THR A 155 5.30 1.32 7.19
N ALA A 156 5.18 1.49 5.87
CA ALA A 156 5.34 2.78 5.22
C ALA A 156 4.28 3.81 5.68
N GLY A 157 3.03 3.37 5.85
CA GLY A 157 1.92 4.18 6.34
C GLY A 157 2.11 4.62 7.80
N VAL A 158 2.54 3.71 8.67
CA VAL A 158 2.91 4.01 10.06
C VAL A 158 4.01 5.06 10.10
N PHE A 159 5.13 4.84 9.42
CA PHE A 159 6.20 5.84 9.35
C PHE A 159 5.69 7.17 8.80
N GLY A 160 4.89 7.15 7.72
CA GLY A 160 4.31 8.36 7.14
C GLY A 160 3.47 9.16 8.13
N ALA A 161 2.60 8.50 8.89
CA ALA A 161 1.74 9.15 9.87
C ALA A 161 2.54 9.79 11.02
N PHE A 162 3.52 9.07 11.58
CA PHE A 162 4.35 9.59 12.66
C PHE A 162 5.31 10.69 12.20
N ILE A 163 5.93 10.54 11.02
CA ILE A 163 6.75 11.59 10.41
C ILE A 163 5.94 12.88 10.24
N ASN A 164 4.73 12.80 9.66
CA ASN A 164 3.90 13.98 9.46
C ASN A 164 3.39 14.59 10.77
N LYS A 165 3.22 13.77 11.83
CA LYS A 165 2.87 14.29 13.17
C LYS A 165 4.01 15.10 13.78
N VAL A 166 5.26 14.63 13.64
CA VAL A 166 6.44 15.29 14.22
C VAL A 166 6.88 16.49 13.37
N ALA A 167 6.89 16.32 12.05
CA ALA A 167 7.36 17.30 11.09
C ALA A 167 6.36 17.40 9.91
N PRO A 168 5.28 18.19 10.09
CA PRO A 168 4.19 18.26 9.13
C PRO A 168 4.62 18.97 7.84
N ILE A 169 4.07 18.51 6.72
CA ILE A 169 4.18 19.24 5.46
C ILE A 169 3.17 20.40 5.50
N ARG A 170 3.68 21.63 5.38
CA ARG A 170 2.93 22.89 5.33
C ARG A 170 3.14 23.60 4.00
#